data_AF-A0A9C8L1F4-F1
#
_entry.id   AF-A0A9C8L1F4-F1
#
_cell.length_a   1.000
_cell.length_b   1.000
_cell.length_c   1.000
_cell.angle_alpha   90.00
_cell.angle_beta   90.00
_cell.angle_gamma   90.00
#
_symmetry.space_group_name_H-M   'P 1'
#
loop_
_entity.id
_entity.type
_entity.pdbx_description
1 polymer ?
#
loop_
_entity_poly.entity_id
_entity_poly.type
_entity_poly.pdbx_seq_one_letter_code
_entity_poly.pdbx_strand_id
1 'polypeptide(L)'
;MSDKIRIVIMGAAGRDFHNFNVYFRDNPRYEVVAFTATQIPNIEGRVYPAELSGELYPAGIPIHAEDELPQLIKEQQIDQVVFAYSDVKHEYVMHKASLVNALGADFRLMGAKSTMVKSKKPVVAICAVRTGSGKSQTTRYVCDALQKLGKKVVAIRHPMPYGDLVKQRVQRFANYADLDRHECTIEEREEYEPHIDRGVVVYAGVDYEAILR
;
A
#
# COMPACT_ATOMS: atom_id res chain seq x y z
N MET A 1 15.50 7.49 27.72
CA MET A 1 15.22 7.29 26.28
C MET A 1 13.75 6.93 26.24
N SER A 2 12.88 7.67 25.53
CA SER A 2 11.46 7.32 25.56
C SER A 2 11.28 5.97 24.88
N ASP A 3 10.71 4.99 25.57
CA ASP A 3 10.41 3.66 25.02
C ASP A 3 9.44 3.82 23.84
N LYS A 4 10.00 3.82 22.62
CA LYS A 4 9.20 3.79 21.39
C LYS A 4 8.50 2.44 21.34
N ILE A 5 7.27 2.43 20.85
CA ILE A 5 6.55 1.18 20.59
C ILE A 5 7.15 0.54 19.34
N ARG A 6 7.83 -0.58 19.51
CA ARG A 6 8.49 -1.34 18.44
C ARG A 6 7.46 -2.17 17.71
N ILE A 7 7.37 -2.01 16.39
CA ILE A 7 6.33 -2.66 15.60
C ILE A 7 6.85 -3.41 14.39
N VAL A 8 6.11 -4.44 14.01
CA VAL A 8 6.18 -5.10 12.71
C VAL A 8 4.87 -4.87 11.98
N ILE A 9 4.93 -4.56 10.69
CA ILE A 9 3.74 -4.41 9.84
C ILE A 9 3.67 -5.59 8.87
N MET A 10 2.63 -6.41 8.99
CA MET A 10 2.43 -7.57 8.11
C MET A 10 1.56 -7.19 6.91
N GLY A 11 2.00 -7.48 5.69
CA GLY A 11 1.21 -7.22 4.49
C GLY A 11 1.79 -7.78 3.21
N ALA A 12 1.32 -7.26 2.09
CA ALA A 12 1.68 -7.72 0.75
C ALA A 12 1.99 -6.52 -0.17
N ALA A 13 2.82 -5.59 0.31
CA ALA A 13 3.33 -4.45 -0.46
C ALA A 13 2.25 -3.52 -1.05
N GLY A 14 1.18 -3.30 -0.29
CA GLY A 14 0.12 -2.34 -0.58
C GLY A 14 -0.30 -1.60 0.69
N ARG A 15 -1.26 -2.16 1.43
CA ARG A 15 -1.82 -1.50 2.62
C ARG A 15 -0.83 -1.38 3.78
N ASP A 16 0.12 -2.29 3.91
CA ASP A 16 1.26 -2.19 4.82
C ASP A 16 2.08 -0.91 4.58
N PHE A 17 2.55 -0.71 3.34
CA PHE A 17 3.28 0.50 2.96
C PHE A 17 2.42 1.76 3.12
N HIS A 18 1.14 1.69 2.76
CA HIS A 18 0.20 2.79 2.98
C HIS A 18 0.03 3.15 4.46
N ASN A 19 -0.16 2.15 5.33
CA ASN A 19 -0.29 2.37 6.77
C ASN A 19 0.99 2.99 7.34
N PHE A 20 2.15 2.50 6.91
CA PHE A 20 3.44 3.09 7.26
C PHE A 20 3.51 4.56 6.84
N ASN A 21 3.29 4.83 5.55
CA ASN A 21 3.39 6.14 4.94
C ASN A 21 2.50 7.19 5.60
N VAL A 22 1.28 6.81 5.99
CA VAL A 22 0.26 7.75 6.50
C VAL A 22 0.31 7.93 8.01
N TYR A 23 0.72 6.92 8.78
CA TYR A 23 0.58 6.94 10.23
C TYR A 23 1.88 6.76 11.01
N PHE A 24 2.86 6.00 10.47
CA PHE A 24 4.06 5.62 11.22
C PHE A 24 5.33 6.37 10.78
N ARG A 25 5.44 6.76 9.50
CA ARG A 25 6.63 7.36 8.88
C ARG A 25 7.26 8.48 9.72
N ASP A 26 6.45 9.46 10.10
CA ASP A 26 6.90 10.66 10.83
C ASP A 26 6.44 10.64 12.29
N ASN A 27 6.07 9.48 12.83
CA ASN A 27 5.52 9.36 14.18
C ASN A 27 6.59 8.88 15.18
N PRO A 28 7.17 9.78 15.99
CA PRO A 28 8.29 9.44 16.85
C PRO A 28 7.93 8.50 18.01
N ARG A 29 6.64 8.23 18.23
CA ARG A 29 6.17 7.27 19.24
C ARG A 29 6.42 5.81 18.85
N TYR A 30 6.62 5.55 17.56
CA TYR A 30 6.76 4.19 17.03
C TYR A 30 8.14 4.01 16.40
N GLU A 31 8.59 2.77 16.40
CA GLU A 31 9.74 2.29 15.63
C GLU A 31 9.27 1.10 14.79
N VAL A 32 9.15 1.29 13.48
CA VAL A 32 8.85 0.20 12.56
C VAL A 32 10.13 -0.58 12.30
N VAL A 33 10.24 -1.75 12.93
CA VAL A 33 11.45 -2.58 12.87
C VAL A 33 11.53 -3.33 11.54
N ALA A 34 10.39 -3.81 11.06
CA ALA A 34 10.31 -4.58 9.82
C ALA A 34 8.91 -4.55 9.21
N PHE A 35 8.86 -4.78 7.90
CA PHE A 35 7.69 -5.35 7.25
C PHE A 35 7.83 -6.87 7.17
N THR A 36 6.71 -7.58 7.09
CA THR A 36 6.72 -8.98 6.63
C THR A 36 5.87 -9.10 5.37
N ALA A 37 6.30 -9.94 4.44
CA ALA A 37 5.57 -10.23 3.22
C ALA A 37 5.28 -11.73 3.07
N THR A 38 4.11 -12.03 2.49
CA THR A 38 3.81 -13.33 1.92
C THR A 38 3.19 -13.13 0.52
N GLN A 39 3.07 -14.19 -0.27
CA GLN A 39 2.34 -14.25 -1.55
C GLN A 39 2.99 -13.59 -2.78
N ILE A 40 3.89 -12.62 -2.63
CA ILE A 40 4.47 -11.92 -3.79
C ILE A 40 5.93 -12.33 -3.99
N PRO A 41 6.27 -13.01 -5.11
CA PRO A 41 7.66 -13.36 -5.43
C PRO A 41 8.56 -12.12 -5.45
N ASN A 42 9.79 -12.25 -4.95
CA ASN A 42 10.84 -11.22 -5.00
C ASN A 42 10.55 -9.94 -4.19
N ILE A 43 9.71 -10.00 -3.15
CA ILE A 43 9.53 -8.88 -2.20
C ILE A 43 10.25 -9.12 -0.87
N GLU A 44 10.23 -10.35 -0.36
CA GLU A 44 11.03 -10.74 0.80
C GLU A 44 12.54 -10.58 0.52
N GLY A 45 13.29 -10.20 1.55
CA GLY A 45 14.73 -9.89 1.44
C GLY A 45 15.04 -8.51 0.84
N ARG A 46 14.03 -7.73 0.46
CA ARG A 46 14.20 -6.32 0.05
C ARG A 46 14.14 -5.38 1.25
N VAL A 47 14.47 -4.12 0.99
CA VAL A 47 14.35 -3.01 1.93
C VAL A 47 13.32 -2.03 1.37
N TYR A 48 12.35 -1.63 2.19
CA TYR A 48 11.52 -0.47 1.90
C TYR A 48 12.42 0.77 1.92
N PRO A 49 12.52 1.52 0.81
CA PRO A 49 13.63 2.42 0.56
C PRO A 49 13.67 3.62 1.51
N ALA A 50 14.88 4.04 1.89
CA ALA A 50 15.11 5.19 2.78
C ALA A 50 14.48 6.47 2.24
N GLU A 51 14.51 6.66 0.91
CA GLU A 51 13.95 7.79 0.18
C GLU A 51 12.43 7.94 0.35
N LEU A 52 11.74 6.87 0.74
CA LEU A 52 10.30 6.88 1.05
C LEU A 52 10.02 6.82 2.56
N SER A 53 11.03 6.51 3.36
CA SER A 53 10.86 6.16 4.78
C SER A 53 10.92 7.36 5.73
N GLY A 54 11.34 8.54 5.26
CA GLY A 54 11.43 9.75 6.07
C GLY A 54 12.64 9.76 7.02
N GLU A 55 12.79 10.86 7.77
CA GLU A 55 14.00 11.13 8.58
C GLU A 55 14.23 10.12 9.71
N LEU A 56 13.17 9.45 10.17
CA LEU A 56 13.26 8.46 11.25
C LEU A 56 13.88 7.13 10.80
N TYR A 57 13.99 6.88 9.50
CA TYR A 57 14.42 5.60 8.92
C TYR A 57 15.44 5.80 7.79
N PRO A 58 16.64 6.35 8.07
CA PRO A 58 17.63 6.70 7.05
C PRO A 58 18.24 5.49 6.33
N ALA A 59 18.08 4.28 6.87
CA ALA A 59 18.52 3.02 6.25
C ALA A 59 17.40 2.29 5.50
N GLY A 60 16.18 2.86 5.47
CA GLY A 60 14.99 2.13 5.06
C GLY A 60 14.52 1.14 6.12
N ILE A 61 13.60 0.24 5.75
CA ILE A 61 13.00 -0.76 6.65
C ILE A 61 13.07 -2.14 5.99
N PRO A 62 13.63 -3.16 6.65
CA PRO A 62 13.75 -4.49 6.06
C PRO A 62 12.39 -5.16 5.87
N ILE A 63 12.31 -6.00 4.84
CA ILE A 63 11.12 -6.81 4.52
C ILE A 63 11.50 -8.29 4.66
N HIS A 64 10.94 -8.95 5.67
CA HIS A 64 11.18 -10.35 5.97
C HIS A 64 10.08 -11.26 5.42
N ALA A 65 10.36 -12.55 5.33
CA ALA A 65 9.32 -13.53 5.08
C ALA A 65 8.34 -13.60 6.27
N GLU A 66 7.06 -13.86 6.00
CA GLU A 66 6.06 -13.91 7.07
C GLU A 66 6.29 -15.03 8.10
N ASP A 67 6.90 -16.14 7.70
CA ASP A 67 7.20 -17.26 8.58
C ASP A 67 8.30 -16.92 9.62
N GLU A 68 9.11 -15.89 9.37
CA GLU A 68 10.07 -15.32 10.32
C GLU A 68 9.40 -14.52 11.46
N LEU A 69 8.10 -14.18 11.35
CA LEU A 69 7.39 -13.35 12.33
C LEU A 69 7.57 -13.81 13.80
N PRO A 70 7.45 -15.11 14.15
CA PRO A 70 7.65 -15.55 15.53
C PRO A 70 9.06 -15.29 16.07
N GLN A 71 10.07 -15.41 15.21
CA GLN A 71 11.46 -15.13 15.55
C GLN A 71 11.66 -13.62 15.72
N LEU A 72 11.17 -12.82 14.77
CA LEU A 72 11.22 -11.37 14.83
C LEU A 72 10.61 -10.83 16.13
N ILE A 73 9.43 -11.33 16.54
CA ILE A 73 8.77 -10.88 17.77
C ILE A 73 9.67 -11.08 18.99
N LYS A 74 10.31 -12.24 19.11
CA LYS A 74 11.16 -12.58 20.25
C LYS A 74 12.50 -11.87 20.20
N GLU A 75 13.21 -11.92 19.08
CA GLU A 75 14.58 -11.41 18.99
C GLU A 75 14.62 -9.88 18.94
N GLN A 76 13.66 -9.26 18.26
CA GLN A 76 13.61 -7.82 18.12
C GLN A 76 12.74 -7.14 19.19
N GLN A 77 12.22 -7.91 20.16
CA GLN A 77 11.39 -7.41 21.27
C GLN A 77 10.25 -6.53 20.74
N ILE A 78 9.41 -7.10 19.87
CA ILE A 78 8.32 -6.37 19.22
C ILE A 78 7.16 -6.20 20.20
N ASP A 79 6.69 -4.97 20.39
CA ASP A 79 5.56 -4.65 21.26
C ASP A 79 4.21 -4.85 20.56
N GLN A 80 4.14 -4.56 19.26
CA GLN A 80 2.89 -4.62 18.51
C GLN A 80 3.08 -5.07 17.05
N VAL A 81 2.21 -5.97 16.60
CA VAL A 81 2.11 -6.39 15.20
C VAL A 81 0.89 -5.75 14.55
N VAL A 82 1.11 -5.01 13.48
CA VAL A 82 0.07 -4.36 12.69
C VAL A 82 -0.29 -5.24 11.51
N PHE A 83 -1.54 -5.71 11.47
CA PHE A 83 -2.02 -6.55 10.38
C PHE A 83 -2.61 -5.70 9.25
N ALA A 84 -2.02 -5.80 8.05
CA ALA A 84 -2.38 -4.98 6.90
C ALA A 84 -2.74 -5.79 5.64
N TYR A 85 -2.90 -7.11 5.71
CA TYR A 85 -3.46 -7.87 4.59
C TYR A 85 -4.93 -7.51 4.31
N SER A 86 -5.35 -7.83 3.08
CA SER A 86 -6.72 -7.76 2.61
C SER A 86 -7.09 -9.06 1.90
N ASP A 87 -8.38 -9.27 1.62
CA ASP A 87 -8.87 -10.47 0.90
C ASP A 87 -8.48 -11.81 1.57
N VAL A 88 -8.47 -11.84 2.90
CA VAL A 88 -8.18 -13.05 3.70
C VAL A 88 -9.40 -13.48 4.50
N LYS A 89 -9.49 -14.77 4.79
CA LYS A 89 -10.53 -15.33 5.66
C LYS A 89 -10.36 -14.81 7.10
N HIS A 90 -11.48 -14.65 7.80
CA HIS A 90 -11.49 -14.31 9.22
C HIS A 90 -10.60 -15.23 10.07
N GLU A 91 -10.66 -16.55 9.82
CA GLU A 91 -9.84 -17.55 10.53
C GLU A 91 -8.34 -17.27 10.42
N TYR A 92 -7.85 -16.88 9.24
CA TYR A 92 -6.45 -16.54 9.05
C TYR A 92 -6.04 -15.32 9.90
N VAL A 93 -6.89 -14.28 9.94
CA VAL A 93 -6.67 -13.10 10.79
C VAL A 93 -6.59 -13.51 12.27
N MET A 94 -7.53 -14.33 12.73
CA MET A 94 -7.58 -14.74 14.13
C MET A 94 -6.46 -15.69 14.51
N HIS A 95 -6.03 -16.58 13.61
CA HIS A 95 -4.83 -17.42 13.85
C HIS A 95 -3.57 -16.57 14.01
N LYS A 96 -3.38 -15.53 13.18
CA LYS A 96 -2.25 -14.60 13.34
C LYS A 96 -2.36 -13.81 14.64
N ALA A 97 -3.54 -13.34 15.02
CA ALA A 97 -3.76 -12.66 16.30
C ALA A 97 -3.41 -13.56 17.50
N SER A 98 -3.88 -14.81 17.51
CA SER A 98 -3.57 -15.77 18.56
C SER A 98 -2.06 -16.07 18.65
N LEU A 99 -1.40 -16.23 17.50
CA LEU A 99 0.06 -16.44 17.43
C LEU A 99 0.81 -15.25 18.03
N VAL A 100 0.50 -14.03 17.61
CA VAL A 100 1.14 -12.80 18.08
C VAL A 100 0.95 -12.62 19.58
N ASN A 101 -0.28 -12.77 20.08
CA ASN A 101 -0.57 -12.63 21.50
C ASN A 101 0.12 -13.70 22.36
N ALA A 102 0.22 -14.95 21.87
CA ALA A 102 0.92 -16.03 22.57
C ALA A 102 2.44 -15.76 22.70
N LEU A 103 2.98 -14.92 21.82
CA LEU A 103 4.38 -14.47 21.86
C LEU A 103 4.60 -13.20 22.70
N GLY A 104 3.52 -12.62 23.24
CA GLY A 104 3.57 -11.48 24.16
C GLY A 104 3.43 -10.10 23.52
N ALA A 105 3.26 -10.00 22.19
CA ALA A 105 3.05 -8.74 21.49
C ALA A 105 1.54 -8.45 21.31
N ASP A 106 1.18 -7.17 21.19
CA ASP A 106 -0.18 -6.76 20.84
C ASP A 106 -0.47 -6.99 19.36
N PHE A 107 -1.68 -7.45 19.04
CA PHE A 107 -2.16 -7.50 17.65
C PHE A 107 -3.10 -6.34 17.33
N ARG A 108 -2.80 -5.56 16.28
CA ARG A 108 -3.59 -4.38 15.90
C ARG A 108 -4.15 -4.45 14.48
N LEU A 109 -5.47 -4.23 14.40
CA LEU A 109 -6.17 -3.91 13.16
C LEU A 109 -6.44 -2.41 13.08
N MET A 110 -5.83 -1.73 12.10
CA MET A 110 -5.99 -0.29 11.95
C MET A 110 -7.32 0.08 11.27
N GLY A 111 -8.02 1.06 11.84
CA GLY A 111 -9.26 1.61 11.28
C GLY A 111 -9.03 2.84 10.40
N ALA A 112 -10.06 3.19 9.63
CA ALA A 112 -10.02 4.27 8.64
C ALA A 112 -9.60 5.65 9.21
N LYS A 113 -9.94 5.95 10.48
CA LYS A 113 -9.53 7.22 11.12
C LYS A 113 -8.01 7.44 11.13
N SER A 114 -7.24 6.35 11.25
CA SER A 114 -5.77 6.41 11.29
C SER A 114 -5.13 6.26 9.91
N THR A 115 -5.85 5.72 8.93
CA THR A 115 -5.26 5.28 7.66
C THR A 115 -5.87 5.96 6.44
N MET A 116 -6.87 6.83 6.58
CA MET A 116 -7.43 7.60 5.46
C MET A 116 -6.66 8.90 5.25
N VAL A 117 -6.34 9.18 3.98
CA VAL A 117 -5.78 10.46 3.54
C VAL A 117 -6.92 11.36 3.08
N LYS A 118 -6.89 12.63 3.50
CA LYS A 118 -7.85 13.63 3.05
C LYS A 118 -7.46 14.18 1.68
N SER A 119 -8.34 14.06 0.69
CA SER A 119 -8.12 14.64 -0.64
C SER A 119 -8.53 16.11 -0.70
N LYS A 120 -7.82 16.89 -1.54
CA LYS A 120 -8.24 18.26 -1.92
C LYS A 120 -9.31 18.29 -3.02
N LYS A 121 -9.64 17.13 -3.61
CA LYS A 121 -10.66 16.97 -4.67
C LYS A 121 -11.74 15.98 -4.22
N PRO A 122 -12.96 16.04 -4.78
CA PRO A 122 -13.95 14.98 -4.59
C PRO A 122 -13.40 13.63 -5.06
N VAL A 123 -13.56 12.59 -4.25
CA VAL A 123 -13.10 11.23 -4.56
C VAL A 123 -14.31 10.32 -4.69
N VAL A 124 -14.34 9.53 -5.76
CA VAL A 124 -15.31 8.44 -5.96
C VAL A 124 -14.55 7.12 -5.81
N ALA A 125 -14.83 6.38 -4.75
CA ALA A 125 -14.23 5.06 -4.52
C ALA A 125 -15.09 3.96 -5.14
N ILE A 126 -14.51 3.15 -6.02
CA ILE A 126 -15.19 2.00 -6.64
C ILE A 126 -14.71 0.73 -5.94
N CYS A 127 -15.52 0.23 -5.00
CA CYS A 127 -15.21 -0.95 -4.19
C CYS A 127 -15.97 -2.19 -4.69
N ALA A 128 -15.43 -3.38 -4.40
CA ALA A 128 -16.11 -4.64 -4.62
C ALA A 128 -15.74 -5.65 -3.54
N VAL A 129 -16.64 -6.61 -3.31
CA VAL A 129 -16.47 -7.67 -2.30
C VAL A 129 -15.46 -8.75 -2.73
N ARG A 130 -15.14 -8.84 -4.03
CA ARG A 130 -14.19 -9.81 -4.57
C ARG A 130 -13.47 -9.27 -5.82
N THR A 131 -12.32 -9.85 -6.13
CA THR A 131 -11.65 -9.70 -7.43
C THR A 131 -12.52 -10.27 -8.55
N GLY A 132 -12.46 -9.65 -9.74
CA GLY A 132 -13.29 -10.04 -10.90
C GLY A 132 -14.72 -9.50 -10.90
N SER A 133 -15.19 -8.82 -9.85
CA SER A 133 -16.56 -8.27 -9.76
C SER A 133 -16.82 -6.99 -10.57
N GLY A 134 -16.03 -6.70 -11.61
CA GLY A 134 -16.32 -5.60 -12.53
C GLY A 134 -15.90 -4.19 -12.09
N LYS A 135 -14.96 -4.05 -11.14
CA LYS A 135 -14.46 -2.74 -10.68
C LYS A 135 -13.94 -1.89 -11.84
N SER A 136 -13.10 -2.46 -12.70
CA SER A 136 -12.44 -1.72 -13.80
C SER A 136 -13.46 -1.22 -14.83
N GLN A 137 -14.48 -2.02 -15.16
CA GLN A 137 -15.60 -1.66 -16.04
C GLN A 137 -16.43 -0.53 -15.41
N THR A 138 -16.77 -0.67 -14.13
CA THR A 138 -17.54 0.33 -13.38
C THR A 138 -16.80 1.66 -13.28
N THR A 139 -15.50 1.63 -12.99
CA THR A 139 -14.65 2.84 -12.96
C THR A 139 -14.69 3.58 -14.30
N ARG A 140 -14.53 2.87 -15.42
CA ARG A 140 -14.58 3.49 -16.75
C ARG A 140 -15.95 4.10 -17.05
N TYR A 141 -17.03 3.39 -16.74
CA TYR A 141 -18.38 3.93 -16.89
C TYR A 141 -18.60 5.22 -16.09
N VAL A 142 -18.14 5.26 -14.84
CA VAL A 142 -18.22 6.45 -13.98
C VAL A 142 -17.38 7.59 -14.54
N CYS A 143 -16.17 7.31 -15.04
CA CYS A 143 -15.33 8.31 -15.71
C CYS A 143 -16.04 8.91 -16.93
N ASP A 144 -16.58 8.07 -17.81
CA ASP A 144 -17.30 8.50 -19.02
C ASP A 144 -18.51 9.38 -18.66
N ALA A 145 -19.28 8.99 -17.63
CA ALA A 145 -20.43 9.75 -17.15
C ALA A 145 -20.02 11.13 -16.61
N LEU A 146 -18.97 11.20 -15.80
CA LEU A 146 -18.46 12.47 -15.25
C LEU A 146 -17.87 13.39 -16.32
N GLN A 147 -17.17 12.84 -17.32
CA GLN A 147 -16.68 13.60 -18.47
C GLN A 147 -17.84 14.16 -19.32
N LYS A 148 -18.91 13.38 -19.55
CA LYS A 148 -20.13 13.88 -20.23
C LYS A 148 -20.81 15.02 -19.48
N LEU A 149 -20.65 15.08 -18.16
CA LEU A 149 -21.10 16.20 -17.31
C LEU A 149 -20.09 17.38 -17.29
N GLY A 150 -19.08 17.38 -18.17
CA GLY A 150 -18.07 18.43 -18.28
C GLY A 150 -17.06 18.45 -17.13
N LYS A 151 -16.93 17.38 -16.34
CA LYS A 151 -15.96 17.31 -15.24
C LYS A 151 -14.59 16.86 -15.75
N LYS A 152 -13.54 17.39 -15.13
CA LYS A 152 -12.17 16.88 -15.30
C LYS A 152 -11.98 15.69 -14.36
N VAL A 153 -11.67 14.53 -14.92
CA VAL A 153 -11.59 13.25 -14.20
C VAL A 153 -10.19 12.68 -14.36
N VAL A 154 -9.69 12.08 -13.29
CA VAL A 154 -8.46 11.27 -13.28
C VAL A 154 -8.74 9.95 -12.59
N ALA A 155 -8.05 8.90 -13.00
CA ALA A 155 -8.05 7.62 -12.28
C ALA A 155 -6.86 7.56 -11.33
N ILE A 156 -7.06 7.01 -10.13
CA ILE A 156 -5.97 6.77 -9.17
C ILE A 156 -5.81 5.25 -9.01
N ARG A 157 -4.58 4.77 -9.11
CA ARG A 157 -4.22 3.35 -9.04
C ARG A 157 -3.05 3.10 -8.09
N HIS A 158 -2.92 1.87 -7.64
CA HIS A 158 -1.72 1.40 -6.97
C HIS A 158 -0.83 0.73 -8.02
N PRO A 159 0.48 1.04 -8.09
CA PRO A 159 1.39 0.35 -8.99
C PRO A 159 1.60 -1.09 -8.51
N MET A 160 2.06 -1.94 -9.41
CA MET A 160 2.48 -3.29 -9.01
C MET A 160 3.79 -3.20 -8.21
N PRO A 161 3.92 -3.93 -7.09
CA PRO A 161 5.02 -3.74 -6.14
C PRO A 161 6.36 -4.35 -6.58
N TYR A 162 6.42 -4.95 -7.77
CA TYR A 162 7.61 -5.62 -8.31
C TYR A 162 8.72 -4.63 -8.67
N GLY A 163 8.37 -3.40 -9.01
CA GLY A 163 9.29 -2.40 -9.54
C GLY A 163 10.16 -1.70 -8.50
N ASP A 164 10.78 -0.62 -8.96
CA ASP A 164 11.49 0.34 -8.12
C ASP A 164 10.47 1.26 -7.42
N LEU A 165 10.25 1.03 -6.12
CA LEU A 165 9.28 1.78 -5.32
C LEU A 165 9.57 3.28 -5.31
N VAL A 166 10.84 3.69 -5.40
CA VAL A 166 11.23 5.12 -5.40
C VAL A 166 10.77 5.76 -6.71
N LYS A 167 11.02 5.11 -7.86
CA LYS A 167 10.50 5.56 -9.16
C LYS A 167 8.97 5.52 -9.22
N GLN A 168 8.36 4.58 -8.50
CA GLN A 168 6.90 4.41 -8.40
C GLN A 168 6.27 5.26 -7.27
N ARG A 169 6.98 6.24 -6.70
CA ARG A 169 6.43 7.11 -5.65
C ARG A 169 5.15 7.81 -6.12
N VAL A 170 5.24 8.50 -7.25
CA VAL A 170 4.13 9.15 -7.96
C VAL A 170 4.44 9.13 -9.46
N GLN A 171 3.53 8.56 -10.24
CA GLN A 171 3.61 8.44 -11.69
C GLN A 171 2.32 8.97 -12.31
N ARG A 172 2.45 9.56 -13.50
CA ARG A 172 1.34 10.14 -14.24
C ARG A 172 1.37 9.62 -15.66
N PHE A 173 0.25 9.05 -16.10
CA PHE A 173 0.08 8.44 -17.41
C PHE A 173 -1.05 9.16 -18.16
N ALA A 174 -0.69 9.91 -19.20
CA ALA A 174 -1.63 10.57 -20.09
C ALA A 174 -1.61 10.01 -21.51
N ASN A 175 -0.55 9.28 -21.88
CA ASN A 175 -0.41 8.63 -23.17
C ASN A 175 0.42 7.35 -23.04
N TYR A 176 0.51 6.58 -24.13
CA TYR A 176 1.24 5.32 -24.17
C TYR A 176 2.76 5.48 -23.94
N ALA A 177 3.36 6.60 -24.34
CA ALA A 177 4.78 6.84 -24.10
C ALA A 177 5.10 6.98 -22.60
N ASP A 178 4.13 7.42 -21.79
CA ASP A 178 4.29 7.43 -20.32
C ASP A 178 4.35 5.99 -19.77
N LEU A 179 3.61 5.04 -20.34
CA LEU A 179 3.65 3.61 -19.94
C LEU A 179 5.02 3.01 -20.20
N ASP A 180 5.60 3.30 -21.37
CA ASP A 180 6.92 2.81 -21.76
C ASP A 180 8.02 3.48 -20.93
N ARG A 181 7.94 4.79 -20.71
CA ARG A 181 8.87 5.56 -19.87
C ARG A 181 8.97 5.01 -18.44
N HIS A 182 7.85 4.54 -17.92
CA HIS A 182 7.74 4.02 -16.56
C HIS A 182 7.87 2.50 -16.48
N GLU A 183 8.23 1.83 -17.59
CA GLU A 183 8.46 0.38 -17.66
C GLU A 183 7.28 -0.41 -17.10
N CYS A 184 6.04 0.03 -17.40
CA CYS A 184 4.84 -0.60 -16.87
C CYS A 184 4.78 -2.10 -17.22
N THR A 185 4.44 -2.88 -16.22
CA THR A 185 4.14 -4.31 -16.36
C THR A 185 2.92 -4.54 -17.26
N ILE A 186 2.73 -5.78 -17.70
CA ILE A 186 1.57 -6.15 -18.54
C ILE A 186 0.28 -5.92 -17.74
N GLU A 187 0.27 -6.25 -16.46
CA GLU A 187 -0.87 -6.07 -15.55
C GLU A 187 -1.23 -4.59 -15.35
N GLU A 188 -0.22 -3.72 -15.22
CA GLU A 188 -0.43 -2.28 -15.15
C GLU A 188 -0.99 -1.73 -16.45
N ARG A 189 -0.42 -2.16 -17.58
CA ARG A 189 -0.91 -1.79 -18.91
C ARG A 189 -2.35 -2.20 -19.13
N GLU A 190 -2.73 -3.43 -18.79
CA GLU A 190 -4.11 -3.92 -18.87
C GLU A 190 -5.09 -3.05 -18.06
N GLU A 191 -4.66 -2.55 -16.90
CA GLU A 191 -5.47 -1.68 -16.06
C GLU A 191 -5.47 -0.20 -16.50
N TYR A 192 -4.38 0.31 -17.09
CA TYR A 192 -4.17 1.74 -17.37
C TYR A 192 -4.58 2.15 -18.79
N GLU A 193 -4.23 1.35 -19.80
CA GLU A 193 -4.50 1.64 -21.22
C GLU A 193 -5.99 1.98 -21.47
N PRO A 194 -6.96 1.23 -20.92
CA PRO A 194 -8.37 1.55 -21.14
C PRO A 194 -8.81 2.92 -20.62
N HIS A 195 -8.10 3.52 -19.64
CA HIS A 195 -8.37 4.89 -19.20
C HIS A 195 -7.76 5.91 -20.16
N ILE A 196 -6.53 5.66 -20.62
CA ILE A 196 -5.81 6.52 -21.56
C ILE A 196 -6.57 6.63 -22.88
N ASP A 197 -7.09 5.51 -23.40
CA ASP A 197 -7.93 5.47 -24.60
C ASP A 197 -9.19 6.34 -24.50
N ARG A 198 -9.66 6.60 -23.28
CA ARG A 198 -10.83 7.44 -22.96
C ARG A 198 -10.44 8.88 -22.61
N GLY A 199 -9.17 9.25 -22.79
CA GLY A 199 -8.64 10.56 -22.42
C GLY A 199 -8.64 10.80 -20.91
N VAL A 200 -8.65 9.75 -20.10
CA VAL A 200 -8.56 9.83 -18.63
C VAL A 200 -7.11 9.62 -18.22
N VAL A 201 -6.53 10.63 -17.58
CA VAL A 201 -5.18 10.54 -17.01
C VAL A 201 -5.21 9.59 -15.81
N VAL A 202 -4.24 8.67 -15.76
CA VAL A 202 -4.02 7.79 -14.61
C VAL A 202 -2.89 8.37 -13.76
N TYR A 203 -3.11 8.46 -12.45
CA TYR A 203 -2.06 8.61 -11.47
C TYR A 203 -1.89 7.28 -10.75
N ALA A 204 -0.66 6.79 -10.66
CA ALA A 204 -0.34 5.63 -9.83
C ALA A 204 0.85 5.94 -8.93
N GLY A 205 0.85 5.41 -7.72
CA GLY A 205 2.02 5.48 -6.87
C GLY A 205 1.82 4.82 -5.51
N VAL A 206 2.93 4.54 -4.83
CA VAL A 206 2.93 4.01 -3.47
C VAL A 206 2.70 5.09 -2.40
N ASP A 207 2.81 6.37 -2.78
CA ASP A 207 2.55 7.53 -1.91
C ASP A 207 1.25 8.23 -2.32
N TYR A 208 0.10 7.69 -1.86
CA TYR A 208 -1.23 8.24 -2.15
C TYR A 208 -1.41 9.68 -1.67
N GLU A 209 -0.72 10.05 -0.60
CA GLU A 209 -0.80 11.41 -0.07
C GLU A 209 -0.22 12.43 -1.04
N ALA A 210 0.91 12.11 -1.67
CA ALA A 210 1.50 12.94 -2.71
C ALA A 210 0.60 13.07 -3.95
N ILE A 211 -0.25 12.07 -4.24
CA ILE A 211 -1.21 12.11 -5.36
C ILE A 211 -2.45 12.95 -5.01
N LEU A 212 -2.96 12.86 -3.78
CA LEU A 212 -4.25 13.42 -3.37
C LEU A 212 -4.20 14.90 -2.93
N ARG A 213 -3.00 15.43 -2.68
CA ARG A 213 -2.77 16.80 -2.18
C ARG A 213 -2.42 17.81 -3.28
#